data_AF-A0A7J4FNP0-F1
#
_entry.id   AF-A0A7J4FNP0-F1
#
_cell.length_a   1.000
_cell.length_b   1.000
_cell.length_c   1.000
_cell.angle_alpha   90.00
_cell.angle_beta   90.00
_cell.angle_gamma   90.00
#
_symmetry.space_group_name_H-M   'P 1'
#
loop_
_entity.id
_entity.type
_entity.pdbx_description
1 polymer ?
#
loop_
_entity_poly.entity_id
_entity_poly.type
_entity_poly.pdbx_seq_one_letter_code
_entity_poly.pdbx_strand_id
1 'polypeptide(L)'
;MSLRETLERIREELARKDKSRQEIQIATRRATRLSKQAIFQIHKANLEKAKETLREAKKILEEIESITKDHLDLFYMGSIDSAFQEYAEANILLGLIEESRFLSFEELKVPMSSYVLGLADVIGELRRRALESLRKGGMNE
;
A
#
# COMPACT_ATOMS: atom_id res chain seq x y z
N MET A 1 -10.60 30.34 -32.58
CA MET A 1 -10.59 28.93 -32.16
C MET A 1 -11.98 28.37 -32.48
N SER A 2 -12.07 27.39 -33.36
CA SER A 2 -13.34 26.76 -33.73
C SER A 2 -13.78 25.76 -32.67
N LEU A 3 -15.09 25.48 -32.58
CA LEU A 3 -15.62 24.44 -31.69
C LEU A 3 -14.92 23.09 -31.91
N ARG A 4 -14.59 22.77 -33.16
CA ARG A 4 -13.87 21.54 -33.53
C ARG A 4 -12.47 21.48 -32.91
N GLU A 5 -11.71 22.57 -32.97
CA GLU A 5 -10.38 22.66 -32.36
C GLU A 5 -10.46 22.53 -30.83
N THR A 6 -11.47 23.14 -30.20
CA THR A 6 -11.71 23.01 -28.76
C THR A 6 -12.03 21.56 -28.37
N LEU A 7 -12.92 20.90 -29.11
CA LEU A 7 -13.30 19.50 -28.84
C LEU A 7 -12.13 18.53 -29.03
N GLU A 8 -11.28 18.76 -30.03
CA GLU A 8 -10.08 17.94 -30.24
C GLU A 8 -9.09 18.04 -29.09
N ARG A 9 -8.81 19.27 -28.62
CA ARG A 9 -7.97 19.47 -27.44
C ARG A 9 -8.52 18.77 -26.21
N ILE A 10 -9.83 18.86 -25.96
CA ILE A 10 -10.49 18.18 -24.84
C ILE A 10 -10.31 16.66 -24.96
N ARG A 11 -10.49 16.10 -26.15
CA ARG A 11 -10.33 14.65 -26.39
C ARG A 11 -8.90 14.19 -26.09
N GLU A 12 -7.89 14.93 -26.51
CA GLU A 12 -6.47 14.63 -26.25
C GLU A 12 -6.11 14.70 -24.76
N GLU A 13 -6.63 15.70 -24.04
CA GLU A 13 -6.46 15.80 -22.58
C GLU A 13 -7.12 14.63 -21.85
N LEU A 14 -8.37 14.28 -22.20
CA LEU A 14 -9.09 13.16 -21.59
C LEU A 14 -8.40 11.82 -21.87
N ALA A 15 -7.87 11.61 -23.08
CA ALA A 15 -7.14 10.39 -23.43
C ALA A 15 -5.85 10.24 -22.61
N ARG A 16 -5.09 11.33 -22.42
CA ARG A 16 -3.90 11.33 -21.57
C ARG A 16 -4.25 11.00 -20.12
N LYS A 17 -5.29 11.62 -19.59
CA LYS A 17 -5.77 11.38 -18.22
C LYS A 17 -6.23 9.94 -18.00
N ASP A 18 -6.95 9.36 -18.97
CA ASP A 18 -7.40 7.96 -18.86
C ASP A 18 -6.21 6.99 -18.84
N LYS A 19 -5.18 7.26 -19.65
CA LYS A 19 -3.94 6.47 -19.63
C LYS A 19 -3.27 6.50 -18.24
N SER A 20 -3.06 7.68 -17.66
CA SER A 20 -2.50 7.82 -16.31
C SER A 20 -3.35 7.12 -15.26
N ARG A 21 -4.68 7.21 -15.37
CA ARG A 21 -5.62 6.51 -14.49
C ARG A 21 -5.44 4.98 -14.55
N GLN A 22 -5.29 4.41 -15.74
CA GLN A 22 -5.07 2.98 -15.92
C GLN A 22 -3.73 2.52 -15.32
N GLU A 23 -2.66 3.29 -15.55
CA GLU A 23 -1.34 3.04 -14.97
C GLU A 23 -1.39 3.02 -13.44
N ILE A 24 -2.01 4.04 -12.83
CA ILE A 24 -2.23 4.13 -11.38
C ILE A 24 -2.99 2.91 -10.87
N GLN A 25 -4.08 2.49 -11.53
CA GLN A 25 -4.86 1.33 -11.09
C GLN A 25 -4.07 0.03 -11.11
N ILE A 26 -3.23 -0.17 -12.14
CA ILE A 26 -2.38 -1.36 -12.25
C ILE A 26 -1.32 -1.34 -11.14
N ALA A 27 -0.65 -0.20 -10.95
CA ALA A 27 0.34 0.00 -9.90
C ALA A 27 -0.26 -0.24 -8.50
N THR A 28 -1.45 0.32 -8.24
CA THR A 28 -2.18 0.18 -6.98
C THR A 28 -2.44 -1.30 -6.66
N ARG A 29 -3.02 -2.06 -7.60
CA ARG A 29 -3.26 -3.51 -7.42
C ARG A 29 -1.98 -4.28 -7.14
N ARG A 30 -0.87 -3.89 -7.79
CA ARG A 30 0.44 -4.52 -7.58
C ARG A 30 0.98 -4.24 -6.19
N ALA A 31 0.91 -3.00 -5.71
CA ALA A 31 1.33 -2.61 -4.36
C ALA A 31 0.50 -3.33 -3.27
N THR A 32 -0.83 -3.40 -3.42
CA THR A 32 -1.69 -4.18 -2.53
C THR A 32 -1.28 -5.65 -2.48
N ARG A 33 -1.06 -6.28 -3.66
CA ARG A 33 -0.66 -7.68 -3.73
C ARG A 33 0.68 -7.95 -3.03
N LEU A 34 1.66 -7.07 -3.24
CA LEU A 34 2.97 -7.19 -2.59
C LEU A 34 2.87 -7.03 -1.07
N SER A 35 2.04 -6.10 -0.59
CA SER A 35 1.82 -5.90 0.85
C SER A 35 1.20 -7.14 1.51
N LYS A 36 0.17 -7.75 0.90
CA LYS A 36 -0.40 -9.03 1.34
C LYS A 36 0.60 -10.18 1.31
N GLN A 37 1.43 -10.22 0.27
CA GLN A 37 2.50 -11.20 0.15
C GLN A 37 3.53 -11.03 1.27
N ALA A 38 3.87 -9.81 1.66
CA ALA A 38 4.76 -9.53 2.79
C ALA A 38 4.13 -10.00 4.12
N ILE A 39 2.85 -9.70 4.37
CA ILE A 39 2.12 -10.22 5.56
C ILE A 39 2.21 -11.75 5.62
N PHE A 40 1.95 -12.43 4.50
CA PHE A 40 2.08 -13.90 4.44
C PHE A 40 3.51 -14.38 4.76
N GLN A 41 4.53 -13.71 4.23
CA GLN A 41 5.93 -14.04 4.50
C GLN A 41 6.31 -13.81 5.97
N ILE A 42 5.78 -12.76 6.60
CA ILE A 42 5.94 -12.46 8.03
C ILE A 42 5.36 -13.61 8.87
N HIS A 43 4.15 -14.10 8.56
CA HIS A 43 3.56 -15.27 9.24
C HIS A 43 4.34 -16.56 9.06
N LYS A 44 5.13 -16.66 7.98
CA LYS A 44 6.05 -17.78 7.74
C LYS A 44 7.44 -17.56 8.33
N ALA A 45 7.62 -16.51 9.14
CA ALA A 45 8.91 -16.10 9.72
C ALA A 45 10.00 -15.80 8.69
N ASN A 46 9.64 -15.53 7.44
CA ASN A 46 10.57 -15.18 6.36
C ASN A 46 10.76 -13.65 6.28
N LEU A 47 11.31 -13.06 7.34
CA LEU A 47 11.33 -11.60 7.52
C LEU A 47 12.17 -10.85 6.48
N GLU A 48 13.33 -11.39 6.09
CA GLU A 48 14.16 -10.77 5.05
C GLU A 48 13.44 -10.68 3.70
N LYS A 49 12.69 -11.73 3.34
CA LYS A 49 11.88 -11.73 2.12
C LYS A 49 10.72 -10.75 2.20
N ALA A 50 10.12 -10.59 3.39
CA ALA A 50 9.08 -9.59 3.63
C ALA A 50 9.62 -8.18 3.43
N LYS A 51 10.81 -7.87 3.97
CA LYS A 51 11.49 -6.59 3.75
C LYS A 51 11.73 -6.30 2.28
N GLU A 52 12.25 -7.27 1.53
CA GLU A 52 12.46 -7.12 0.08
C GLU A 52 11.15 -6.82 -0.65
N THR A 53 10.11 -7.59 -0.34
CA THR A 53 8.76 -7.42 -0.91
C THR A 53 8.18 -6.04 -0.58
N LEU A 54 8.38 -5.55 0.65
CA LEU A 54 7.94 -4.21 1.08
C LEU A 54 8.74 -3.08 0.44
N ARG A 55 10.04 -3.26 0.16
CA ARG A 55 10.82 -2.29 -0.62
C ARG A 55 10.28 -2.18 -2.04
N GLU A 56 9.86 -3.29 -2.66
CA GLU A 56 9.20 -3.24 -3.98
C GLU A 56 7.85 -2.53 -3.93
N ALA A 57 7.02 -2.82 -2.92
CA ALA A 57 5.75 -2.14 -2.73
C ALA A 57 5.93 -0.62 -2.56
N LYS A 58 6.93 -0.22 -1.76
CA LYS A 58 7.28 1.20 -1.55
C LYS A 58 7.61 1.92 -2.84
N LYS A 59 8.45 1.33 -3.69
CA LYS A 59 8.82 1.93 -5.00
C LYS A 59 7.60 2.18 -5.88
N ILE A 60 6.63 1.26 -5.87
CA ILE A 60 5.39 1.40 -6.65
C ILE A 60 4.50 2.50 -6.07
N LEU A 61 4.41 2.61 -4.74
CA LEU A 61 3.65 3.68 -4.09
C LEU A 61 4.26 5.06 -4.36
N GLU A 62 5.59 5.17 -4.32
CA GLU A 62 6.31 6.40 -4.70
C GLU A 62 6.09 6.76 -6.19
N GLU A 63 5.98 5.78 -7.08
CA GLU A 63 5.62 5.98 -8.48
C GLU A 63 4.18 6.52 -8.63
N ILE A 64 3.21 5.95 -7.90
CA ILE A 64 1.82 6.43 -7.87
C ILE A 64 1.76 7.88 -7.37
N GLU A 65 2.49 8.20 -6.29
CA GLU A 65 2.58 9.55 -5.75
C GLU A 65 3.16 10.53 -6.79
N SER A 66 4.18 10.11 -7.55
CA SER A 66 4.75 10.93 -8.61
C SER A 66 3.76 11.20 -9.74
N ILE A 67 3.00 10.21 -10.20
CA ILE A 67 2.02 10.36 -11.30
C ILE A 67 0.87 11.27 -10.86
N THR A 68 0.48 11.20 -9.59
CA THR A 68 -0.68 11.92 -9.05
C THR A 68 -0.40 13.37 -8.65
N LYS A 69 0.87 13.78 -8.53
CA LYS A 69 1.25 15.19 -8.28
C LYS A 69 0.71 16.14 -9.36
N ASP A 70 0.70 15.70 -10.61
CA ASP A 70 0.21 16.50 -11.74
C ASP A 70 -1.33 16.42 -11.89
N HIS A 71 -1.97 15.47 -11.21
CA HIS A 71 -3.40 15.17 -11.32
C HIS A 71 -4.00 14.80 -9.97
N LEU A 72 -4.19 15.81 -9.12
CA LEU A 72 -4.69 15.63 -7.74
C LEU A 72 -6.01 14.86 -7.65
N ASP A 73 -6.85 14.96 -8.68
CA ASP A 73 -8.13 14.27 -8.75
C ASP A 73 -8.00 12.75 -8.99
N LEU A 74 -6.86 12.31 -9.54
CA LEU A 74 -6.52 10.88 -9.64
C LEU A 74 -6.00 10.32 -8.31
N PHE A 75 -5.49 11.15 -7.40
CA PHE A 75 -5.02 10.72 -6.08
C PHE A 75 -6.17 10.24 -5.18
N TYR A 76 -7.34 10.85 -5.29
CA TYR A 76 -8.52 10.50 -4.48
C TYR A 76 -9.30 9.30 -5.02
N MET A 77 -8.68 8.50 -5.90
CA MET A 77 -9.22 7.19 -6.25
C MET A 77 -9.02 6.29 -5.03
N GLY A 78 -10.05 6.09 -4.20
CA GLY A 78 -9.96 5.36 -2.91
C GLY A 78 -9.31 3.97 -2.96
N SER A 79 -9.05 3.41 -4.15
CA SER A 79 -8.15 2.27 -4.32
C SER A 79 -6.71 2.54 -3.87
N ILE A 80 -6.19 3.76 -4.02
CA ILE A 80 -4.85 4.17 -3.59
C ILE A 80 -4.75 4.11 -2.06
N ASP A 81 -5.76 4.63 -1.36
CA ASP A 81 -5.82 4.59 0.11
C ASP A 81 -5.75 3.17 0.64
N SER A 82 -6.43 2.22 -0.02
CA SER A 82 -6.37 0.79 0.32
C SER A 82 -4.97 0.19 0.12
N ALA A 83 -4.24 0.60 -0.92
CA ALA A 83 -2.87 0.13 -1.12
C ALA A 83 -1.92 0.68 -0.05
N PHE A 84 -2.07 1.96 0.34
CA PHE A 84 -1.31 2.54 1.46
C PHE A 84 -1.67 1.90 2.80
N GLN A 85 -2.94 1.58 3.04
CA GLN A 85 -3.41 0.90 4.24
C GLN A 85 -2.75 -0.46 4.41
N GLU A 86 -2.80 -1.30 3.37
CA GLU A 86 -2.21 -2.64 3.37
C GLU A 86 -0.67 -2.59 3.50
N TYR A 87 -0.04 -1.59 2.88
CA TYR A 87 1.39 -1.34 3.05
C TYR A 87 1.72 -0.93 4.49
N ALA A 88 0.92 -0.05 5.11
CA ALA A 88 1.10 0.37 6.49
C ALA A 88 0.94 -0.81 7.46
N GLU A 89 -0.12 -1.60 7.31
CA GLU A 89 -0.35 -2.82 8.09
C GLU A 89 0.87 -3.75 8.06
N ALA A 90 1.35 -4.08 6.86
CA ALA A 90 2.47 -5.00 6.68
C ALA A 90 3.77 -4.49 7.32
N ASN A 91 4.07 -3.19 7.20
CA ASN A 91 5.27 -2.61 7.81
C ASN A 91 5.16 -2.51 9.32
N ILE A 92 4.01 -2.10 9.86
CA ILE A 92 3.79 -2.03 11.31
C ILE A 92 3.89 -3.42 11.92
N LEU A 93 3.25 -4.42 11.31
CA LEU A 93 3.34 -5.81 11.74
C LEU A 93 4.80 -6.29 11.77
N LEU A 94 5.58 -6.00 10.72
CA LEU A 94 7.00 -6.34 10.66
C LEU A 94 7.79 -5.65 11.77
N GLY A 95 7.61 -4.34 11.96
CA GLY A 95 8.30 -3.55 12.99
C GLY A 95 8.00 -4.03 14.41
N LEU A 96 6.77 -4.45 14.68
CA LEU A 96 6.41 -5.05 15.97
C LEU A 96 7.10 -6.39 16.20
N ILE A 97 7.18 -7.23 15.18
CA ILE A 97 7.77 -8.57 15.28
C ILE A 97 9.29 -8.52 15.40
N GLU A 98 9.93 -7.60 14.67
CA GLU A 98 11.39 -7.53 14.59
C GLU A 98 12.00 -6.58 15.60
N GLU A 99 11.37 -5.42 15.82
CA GLU A 99 11.94 -4.32 16.61
C GLU A 99 11.11 -4.02 17.86
N SER A 100 9.98 -4.70 18.08
CA SER A 100 9.05 -4.42 19.18
C SER A 100 8.59 -2.95 19.23
N ARG A 101 8.46 -2.30 18.06
CA ARG A 101 7.99 -0.91 17.96
C ARG A 101 6.99 -0.70 16.84
N PHE A 102 6.20 0.37 17.00
CA PHE A 102 5.37 0.90 15.93
C PHE A 102 6.20 1.84 15.05
N LEU A 103 6.15 1.62 13.74
CA LEU A 103 6.67 2.58 12.75
C LEU A 103 5.68 3.74 12.64
N SER A 104 6.16 4.97 12.61
CA SER A 104 5.32 6.17 12.43
C SER A 104 4.86 6.35 10.97
N PHE A 105 3.81 7.14 10.74
CA PHE A 105 3.34 7.40 9.38
C PHE A 105 4.37 8.19 8.56
N GLU A 106 5.18 9.03 9.21
CA GLU A 106 6.28 9.79 8.59
C GLU A 106 7.41 8.87 8.11
N GLU A 107 7.79 7.87 8.91
CA GLU A 107 8.79 6.87 8.52
C GLU A 107 8.34 6.05 7.32
N LEU A 108 7.04 5.71 7.29
CA LEU A 108 6.43 4.94 6.22
C LEU A 108 6.09 5.79 4.98
N LYS A 109 6.04 7.12 5.12
CA LYS A 109 5.57 8.06 4.10
C LYS A 109 4.18 7.71 3.57
N VAL A 110 3.24 7.43 4.48
CA VAL A 110 1.86 7.10 4.13
C VAL A 110 0.89 8.18 4.62
N PRO A 111 -0.28 8.36 3.98
CA PRO A 111 -1.33 9.23 4.50
C PRO A 111 -1.76 8.82 5.91
N MET A 112 -2.05 9.80 6.78
CA MET A 112 -2.45 9.55 8.17
C MET A 112 -3.72 8.68 8.28
N SER A 113 -4.68 8.87 7.38
CA SER A 113 -5.90 8.06 7.31
C SER A 113 -5.58 6.59 7.03
N SER A 114 -4.79 6.33 5.98
CA SER A 114 -4.34 4.98 5.63
C SER A 114 -3.51 4.33 6.75
N TYR A 115 -2.67 5.11 7.44
CA TYR A 115 -1.89 4.64 8.57
C TYR A 115 -2.78 4.11 9.70
N VAL A 116 -3.74 4.92 10.15
CA VAL A 116 -4.62 4.55 11.28
C VAL A 116 -5.49 3.34 10.93
N LEU A 117 -5.98 3.26 9.69
CA LEU A 117 -6.72 2.09 9.21
C LEU A 117 -5.83 0.84 9.16
N GLY A 118 -4.61 0.95 8.63
CA GLY A 118 -3.67 -0.17 8.58
C GLY A 118 -3.26 -0.65 9.97
N LEU A 119 -3.05 0.28 10.90
CA LEU A 119 -2.80 -0.03 12.30
C LEU A 119 -3.97 -0.79 12.96
N ALA A 120 -5.22 -0.47 12.61
CA ALA A 120 -6.38 -1.21 13.11
C ALA A 120 -6.40 -2.66 12.60
N ASP A 121 -6.00 -2.89 11.35
CA ASP A 121 -5.95 -4.23 10.75
C ASP A 121 -4.83 -5.11 11.34
N VAL A 122 -3.71 -4.51 11.79
CA VAL A 122 -2.60 -5.24 12.47
C VAL A 122 -3.09 -6.07 13.66
N ILE A 123 -4.13 -5.62 14.37
CA ILE A 123 -4.74 -6.35 15.49
C ILE A 123 -5.20 -7.74 15.04
N GLY A 124 -5.78 -7.84 13.83
CA GLY A 124 -6.21 -9.10 13.23
C GLY A 124 -5.05 -10.06 12.97
N GLU A 125 -3.90 -9.54 12.52
CA GLU A 125 -2.72 -10.34 12.23
C GLU A 125 -1.96 -10.75 13.49
N LEU A 126 -1.91 -9.91 14.53
CA LEU A 126 -1.39 -10.31 15.85
C LEU A 126 -2.23 -11.43 16.46
N ARG A 127 -3.56 -11.33 16.39
CA ARG A 127 -4.46 -12.41 16.83
C ARG A 127 -4.19 -13.71 16.06
N ARG A 128 -4.02 -13.62 14.74
CA ARG A 128 -3.71 -14.78 13.89
C ARG A 128 -2.40 -15.44 14.32
N ARG A 129 -1.36 -14.64 14.58
CA ARG A 129 -0.07 -15.14 15.06
C ARG A 129 -0.20 -15.85 16.40
N ALA A 130 -0.86 -15.22 17.38
CA ALA A 130 -1.06 -15.82 18.71
C ALA A 130 -1.77 -17.18 18.63
N LEU A 131 -2.82 -17.29 17.82
CA LEU A 131 -3.54 -18.55 17.60
C LEU A 131 -2.65 -19.62 16.93
N GLU A 132 -1.80 -19.23 15.99
CA GLU A 132 -0.86 -20.15 15.33
C GLU A 132 0.24 -20.63 16.30
N SER A 133 0.72 -19.76 17.20
CA SER A 133 1.67 -20.13 18.26
C SER A 133 1.05 -21.10 19.26
N LEU A 134 -0.18 -20.84 19.70
CA LEU A 134 -0.95 -21.77 20.56
C LEU A 134 -1.13 -23.14 19.89
N ARG A 135 -1.47 -23.16 18.59
CA ARG A 135 -1.64 -24.40 17.82
C ARG A 135 -0.35 -25.24 17.76
N LYS A 136 0.81 -24.59 17.74
CA LYS A 136 2.14 -25.25 17.74
C LYS A 136 2.62 -25.65 19.14
N GLY A 137 1.83 -25.38 20.19
CA GLY A 137 2.17 -25.67 21.58
C GLY A 137 3.09 -24.64 22.23
N GLY A 138 3.31 -23.48 21.60
CA GLY A 138 4.06 -22.37 22.19
C GLY A 138 3.14 -21.46 23.01
N MET A 139 3.39 -21.34 24.31
CA MET A 139 2.64 -20.45 25.23
C MET A 139 3.36 -19.12 25.55
N ASN A 140 4.48 -18.80 24.89
CA ASN A 140 5.39 -17.71 25.30
C ASN A 140 5.60 -16.59 24.26
N GLU A 141 4.67 -16.35 23.33
CA GLU A 141 4.70 -15.17 22.44
C GLU A 141 3.52 -14.22 22.69
#